data_AF-A0A945GQL5-F1
#
_entry.id   AF-A0A945GQL5-F1
#
_cell.length_a   1.000
_cell.length_b   1.000
_cell.length_c   1.000
_cell.angle_alpha   90.00
_cell.angle_beta   90.00
_cell.angle_gamma   90.00
#
_symmetry.space_group_name_H-M   'P 1'
#
loop_
_entity.id
_entity.type
_entity.pdbx_description
1 polymer ?
#
loop_
_entity_poly.entity_id
_entity_poly.type
_entity_poly.pdbx_seq_one_letter_code
_entity_poly.pdbx_strand_id
1 'polypeptide(L)'
;MSRKDRHSRTRNMALWSCLTAMFAVGWLGCDVDVEHEDPHTAAVFQVSADDQLIAVPPPPFSEDVFPCSDCHEGEEVNRTRRVVEDHEDVVFDHDSENRWCLDCHDADNRDKLRLASGALLEFTESYRLCGQCHGPKLRDWKAGAHGKRTG
;
A
#
# COMPACT_ATOMS: atom_id res chain seq x y z
N MET A 1 49.88 5.69 -18.43
CA MET A 1 49.72 4.92 -19.71
C MET A 1 48.43 4.12 -19.59
N SER A 2 47.48 4.02 -20.52
CA SER A 2 47.47 4.21 -21.97
C SER A 2 46.00 4.31 -22.43
N ARG A 3 45.73 5.29 -23.32
CA ARG A 3 44.77 5.34 -24.45
C ARG A 3 43.30 4.92 -24.23
N LYS A 4 42.32 5.84 -24.45
CA LYS A 4 41.66 6.16 -25.75
C LYS A 4 40.75 5.00 -26.20
N ASP A 5 39.46 5.13 -26.51
CA ASP A 5 38.81 6.02 -27.47
C ASP A 5 37.28 6.02 -27.22
N ARG A 6 36.63 7.16 -26.95
CA ARG A 6 35.76 7.91 -27.89
C ARG A 6 35.27 7.12 -29.12
N HIS A 7 33.99 6.75 -29.16
CA HIS A 7 33.23 6.64 -30.42
C HIS A 7 31.79 7.14 -30.25
N SER A 8 31.60 8.39 -30.69
CA SER A 8 30.32 8.94 -31.12
C SER A 8 29.92 8.24 -32.43
N ARG A 9 28.66 7.86 -32.56
CA ARG A 9 28.05 7.60 -33.87
C ARG A 9 26.62 8.13 -33.92
N THR A 10 26.52 9.41 -34.23
CA THR A 10 25.41 10.01 -34.97
C THR A 10 25.18 9.28 -36.29
N ARG A 11 23.94 9.38 -36.83
CA ARG A 11 23.45 9.21 -38.24
C ARG A 11 22.17 8.35 -38.24
N ASN A 12 21.06 8.65 -38.90
CA ASN A 12 20.75 9.56 -40.00
C ASN A 12 19.24 9.87 -40.00
N MET A 13 18.90 11.07 -40.44
CA MET A 13 17.58 11.47 -40.93
C MET A 13 17.30 10.78 -42.27
N ALA A 14 16.06 10.29 -42.47
CA ALA A 14 15.42 10.10 -43.77
C ALA A 14 13.90 10.00 -43.52
N LEU A 15 13.13 11.08 -43.64
CA LEU A 15 12.47 11.53 -44.88
C LEU A 15 11.82 10.38 -45.65
N TRP A 16 10.61 10.01 -45.24
CA TRP A 16 9.62 9.34 -46.09
C TRP A 16 8.36 10.20 -46.14
N SER A 17 8.31 11.08 -47.14
CA SER A 17 7.08 11.68 -47.64
C SER A 17 6.72 10.97 -48.94
N CYS A 18 5.56 10.33 -49.00
CA CYS A 18 4.80 10.11 -50.24
C CYS A 18 3.33 9.84 -49.91
N LEU A 19 2.55 10.92 -50.01
CA LEU A 19 1.23 11.01 -50.65
C LEU A 19 0.48 9.70 -50.96
N THR A 20 -0.77 9.61 -50.47
CA THR A 20 -2.00 9.29 -51.25
C THR A 20 -3.18 9.38 -50.27
N ALA A 21 -4.02 10.39 -50.40
CA ALA A 21 -5.24 10.42 -51.21
C ALA A 21 -6.50 10.06 -50.39
N MET A 22 -7.20 11.12 -49.98
CA MET A 22 -8.66 11.27 -49.85
C MET A 22 -9.50 10.00 -49.66
N PHE A 23 -10.02 9.82 -48.44
CA PHE A 23 -11.37 9.27 -48.24
C PHE A 23 -12.10 10.13 -47.20
N ALA A 24 -12.71 11.21 -47.70
CA ALA A 24 -13.78 11.88 -46.99
C ALA A 24 -15.05 11.04 -47.16
N VAL A 25 -15.33 10.18 -46.20
CA VAL A 25 -16.66 9.60 -46.00
C VAL A 25 -17.08 9.99 -44.60
N GLY A 26 -17.92 11.02 -44.53
CA GLY A 26 -18.60 11.38 -43.30
C GLY A 26 -19.53 10.25 -42.88
N TRP A 27 -19.38 9.80 -41.64
CA TRP A 27 -20.43 9.11 -40.91
C TRP A 27 -20.61 9.83 -39.58
N LEU A 28 -21.76 10.49 -39.51
CA LEU A 28 -22.41 10.97 -38.31
C LEU A 28 -22.63 9.74 -37.40
N GLY A 29 -21.92 9.66 -36.29
CA GLY A 29 -22.03 8.55 -35.35
C GLY A 29 -21.45 8.94 -34.00
N CYS A 30 -22.36 9.25 -33.07
CA CYS A 30 -22.21 9.43 -31.63
C CYS A 30 -20.77 9.37 -31.08
N ASP A 31 -20.26 10.52 -30.65
CA ASP A 31 -19.20 10.57 -29.63
C ASP A 31 -19.72 9.90 -28.37
N VAL A 32 -19.42 8.61 -28.21
CA VAL A 32 -19.34 7.99 -26.90
C VAL A 32 -17.95 8.34 -26.41
N ASP A 33 -17.88 9.33 -25.52
CA ASP A 33 -16.74 9.53 -24.64
C ASP A 33 -16.62 8.27 -23.77
N VAL A 34 -15.89 7.26 -24.26
CA VAL A 34 -15.39 6.19 -23.39
C VAL A 34 -14.23 6.81 -22.64
N GLU A 35 -14.53 7.38 -21.48
CA GLU A 35 -13.54 7.67 -20.45
C GLU A 35 -12.79 6.37 -20.18
N HIS A 36 -11.53 6.29 -20.65
CA HIS A 36 -10.63 5.20 -20.29
C HIS A 36 -10.30 5.39 -18.81
N GLU A 37 -11.08 4.75 -17.94
CA GLU A 37 -10.73 4.61 -16.54
C GLU A 37 -9.37 3.92 -16.44
N ASP A 38 -8.38 4.65 -15.93
CA ASP A 38 -7.05 4.16 -15.64
C ASP A 38 -7.17 2.88 -14.77
N PRO A 39 -6.62 1.72 -15.19
CA PRO A 39 -6.68 0.48 -14.42
C PRO A 39 -5.83 0.53 -13.13
N HIS A 40 -5.28 1.70 -12.82
CA HIS A 40 -4.43 1.99 -11.68
C HIS A 40 -5.10 2.90 -10.63
N THR A 41 -6.38 3.23 -10.77
CA THR A 41 -7.14 3.73 -9.62
C THR A 41 -7.32 2.56 -8.66
N ALA A 42 -6.42 2.47 -7.69
CA ALA A 42 -6.43 1.50 -6.61
C ALA A 42 -7.86 1.33 -6.11
N ALA A 43 -8.37 0.11 -6.16
CA ALA A 43 -9.65 -0.25 -5.60
C ALA A 43 -9.68 0.24 -4.15
N VAL A 44 -10.36 1.35 -3.91
CA VAL A 44 -10.59 1.88 -2.57
C VAL A 44 -11.51 0.86 -1.92
N PHE A 45 -11.04 0.16 -0.89
CA PHE A 45 -11.87 -0.78 -0.15
C PHE A 45 -13.01 0.01 0.52
N GLN A 46 -14.14 0.14 -0.17
CA GLN A 46 -15.30 0.84 0.34
C GLN A 46 -15.99 -0.06 1.37
N VAL A 47 -15.86 0.30 2.63
CA VAL A 47 -16.62 -0.32 3.71
C VAL A 47 -18.01 0.30 3.69
N SER A 48 -19.03 -0.50 3.38
CA SER A 48 -20.44 -0.08 3.44
C SER A 48 -20.84 0.23 4.88
N ALA A 49 -21.67 1.26 5.06
CA ALA A 49 -22.12 1.76 6.36
C ALA A 49 -22.87 0.74 7.24
N ASP A 50 -23.34 -0.38 6.66
CA ASP A 50 -24.11 -1.42 7.36
C ASP A 50 -23.27 -2.55 7.98
N ASP A 51 -21.94 -2.58 7.80
CA ASP A 51 -21.10 -3.51 8.55
C ASP A 51 -21.01 -3.01 10.00
N GLN A 52 -21.82 -3.55 10.91
CA GLN A 52 -21.62 -3.36 12.35
C GLN A 52 -20.32 -4.03 12.77
N LEU A 53 -19.23 -3.28 12.66
CA LEU A 53 -17.90 -3.64 13.10
C LEU A 53 -17.93 -3.82 14.63
N ILE A 54 -17.86 -5.07 15.11
CA ILE A 54 -17.76 -5.33 16.55
C ILE A 54 -16.32 -5.05 16.97
N ALA A 55 -16.06 -3.79 17.31
CA ALA A 55 -14.77 -3.34 17.80
C ALA A 55 -14.42 -4.10 19.09
N VAL A 56 -13.35 -4.87 19.04
CA VAL A 56 -12.66 -5.33 20.25
C VAL A 56 -11.74 -4.21 20.72
N PRO A 57 -11.65 -3.96 22.05
CA PRO A 57 -10.68 -3.01 22.55
C PRO A 57 -9.28 -3.44 22.10
N PRO A 58 -8.41 -2.49 21.71
CA PRO A 58 -7.05 -2.82 21.34
C PRO A 58 -6.40 -3.58 22.50
N PRO A 59 -5.59 -4.62 22.22
CA PRO A 59 -4.81 -5.26 23.27
C PRO A 59 -3.99 -4.17 23.98
N PRO A 60 -3.91 -4.18 25.32
CA PRO A 60 -3.13 -3.19 26.01
C PRO A 60 -1.68 -3.34 25.54
N PHE A 61 -1.08 -2.25 25.08
CA PHE A 61 0.37 -2.17 24.99
C PHE A 61 0.96 -2.41 26.38
N SER A 62 2.19 -2.90 26.45
CA SER A 62 2.94 -2.88 27.70
C SER A 62 2.98 -1.46 28.25
N GLU A 63 3.06 -1.34 29.58
CA GLU A 63 3.14 -0.04 30.25
C GLU A 63 4.24 0.82 29.61
N ASP A 64 3.92 2.10 29.38
CA ASP A 64 4.82 3.15 28.85
C ASP A 64 5.38 2.94 27.42
N VAL A 65 4.88 1.99 26.63
CA VAL A 65 5.33 1.79 25.22
C VAL A 65 4.50 2.60 24.20
N PHE A 66 3.35 3.12 24.61
CA PHE A 66 2.48 3.92 23.74
C PHE A 66 2.21 5.30 24.37
N PRO A 67 2.27 6.40 23.59
CA PRO A 67 2.43 6.46 22.13
C PRO A 67 3.87 6.18 21.64
N CYS A 68 3.98 5.57 20.46
CA CYS A 68 5.26 5.25 19.83
C CYS A 68 6.04 6.52 19.44
N SER A 69 5.34 7.64 19.25
CA SER A 69 5.94 8.95 19.02
C SER A 69 6.87 9.40 20.15
N ASP A 70 6.65 8.95 21.39
CA ASP A 70 7.48 9.37 22.54
C ASP A 70 8.96 9.00 22.36
N CYS A 71 9.25 7.97 21.55
CA CYS A 71 10.61 7.61 21.15
C CYS A 71 10.93 7.94 19.67
N HIS A 72 9.95 7.89 18.76
CA HIS A 72 10.20 7.99 17.32
C HIS A 72 10.00 9.38 16.71
N GLU A 73 9.51 10.36 17.46
CA GLU A 73 9.36 11.73 16.95
C GLU A 73 10.74 12.37 16.69
N GLY A 74 10.91 12.93 15.49
CA GLY A 74 12.14 13.64 15.12
C GLY A 74 13.32 12.74 14.71
N GLU A 75 13.15 11.41 14.74
CA GLU A 75 14.16 10.47 14.24
C GLU A 75 14.18 10.39 12.71
N GLU A 76 15.36 10.17 12.13
CA GLU A 76 15.47 9.89 10.71
C GLU A 76 14.93 8.49 10.38
N VAL A 77 13.97 8.44 9.46
CA VAL A 77 13.30 7.20 9.09
C VAL A 77 14.18 6.35 8.16
N ASN A 78 14.70 5.24 8.70
CA ASN A 78 15.37 4.22 7.89
C ASN A 78 14.39 3.12 7.47
N ARG A 79 14.09 3.08 6.16
CA ARG A 79 13.12 2.14 5.55
C ARG A 79 13.73 0.79 5.13
N THR A 80 15.03 0.61 5.32
CA THR A 80 15.72 -0.63 4.96
C THR A 80 15.64 -1.62 6.11
N ARG A 81 15.37 -2.89 5.76
CA ARG A 81 15.40 -4.03 6.70
C ARG A 81 16.78 -4.15 7.36
N ARG A 82 16.80 -4.28 8.69
CA ARG A 82 18.02 -4.33 9.51
C ARG A 82 17.74 -4.96 10.87
N VAL A 83 18.77 -5.33 11.61
CA VAL A 83 18.62 -5.60 13.04
C VAL A 83 18.28 -4.29 13.76
N VAL A 84 17.29 -4.33 14.65
CA VAL A 84 16.88 -3.20 15.50
C VAL A 84 17.34 -3.53 16.91
N GLU A 85 18.00 -2.58 17.57
CA GLU A 85 18.52 -2.75 18.94
C GLU A 85 17.41 -2.56 19.99
N ASP A 86 16.40 -1.75 19.68
CA ASP A 86 15.16 -1.68 20.46
C ASP A 86 14.17 -2.79 20.07
N HIS A 87 13.17 -3.01 20.92
CA HIS A 87 12.11 -4.01 20.72
C HIS A 87 12.60 -5.47 20.71
N GLU A 88 13.68 -5.78 21.44
CA GLU A 88 14.28 -7.13 21.48
C GLU A 88 13.29 -8.23 21.93
N ASP A 89 12.27 -7.87 22.71
CA ASP A 89 11.22 -8.80 23.17
C ASP A 89 10.15 -9.11 22.11
N VAL A 90 10.20 -8.48 20.93
CA VAL A 90 9.24 -8.69 19.85
C VAL A 90 9.71 -9.80 18.91
N VAL A 91 9.03 -10.94 18.93
CA VAL A 91 9.24 -12.04 17.99
C VAL A 91 8.31 -11.88 16.78
N PHE A 92 8.89 -11.60 15.61
CA PHE A 92 8.13 -11.47 14.35
C PHE A 92 8.14 -12.77 13.54
N ASP A 93 7.07 -13.56 13.67
CA ASP A 93 6.83 -14.79 12.89
C ASP A 93 5.62 -14.63 11.96
N HIS A 94 5.75 -13.74 10.97
CA HIS A 94 4.68 -13.44 10.02
C HIS A 94 5.22 -13.23 8.60
N ASP A 95 5.50 -14.33 7.90
CA ASP A 95 6.20 -14.34 6.60
C ASP A 95 7.53 -13.56 6.68
N SER A 96 8.33 -13.91 7.69
CA SER A 96 9.51 -13.16 8.08
C SER A 96 10.58 -13.09 7.00
N GLU A 97 10.58 -13.92 5.96
CA GLU A 97 11.50 -13.77 4.84
C GLU A 97 11.16 -12.56 3.96
N ASN A 98 9.87 -12.29 3.76
CA ASN A 98 9.39 -11.28 2.82
C ASN A 98 8.80 -10.05 3.49
N ARG A 99 8.46 -10.15 4.78
CA ARG A 99 7.81 -9.09 5.55
C ARG A 99 8.74 -8.50 6.60
N TRP A 100 8.52 -7.23 6.88
CA TRP A 100 9.22 -6.42 7.84
C TRP A 100 8.26 -5.47 8.58
N CYS A 101 8.71 -4.88 9.68
CA CYS A 101 7.88 -4.05 10.57
C CYS A 101 7.13 -2.94 9.81
N LEU A 102 7.79 -2.31 8.84
CA LEU A 102 7.24 -1.19 8.05
C LEU A 102 6.28 -1.60 6.93
N ASP A 103 6.02 -2.90 6.74
CA ASP A 103 4.92 -3.35 5.88
C ASP A 103 3.55 -3.16 6.53
N CYS A 104 3.54 -3.02 7.86
CA CYS A 104 2.34 -2.89 8.68
C CYS A 104 2.29 -1.58 9.47
N HIS A 105 3.46 -1.04 9.84
CA HIS A 105 3.56 0.24 10.54
C HIS A 105 3.92 1.34 9.55
N ASP A 106 3.35 2.54 9.77
CA ASP A 106 3.82 3.69 9.03
C ASP A 106 5.22 4.10 9.47
N ALA A 107 6.05 4.43 8.49
CA ALA A 107 7.46 4.73 8.75
C ALA A 107 7.64 6.13 9.32
N ASP A 108 6.78 7.09 8.96
CA ASP A 108 6.87 8.48 9.36
C ASP A 108 6.07 8.77 10.63
N ASN A 109 5.03 7.98 10.92
CA ASN A 109 4.22 8.04 12.12
C ASN A 109 3.94 6.64 12.70
N ARG A 110 4.77 6.21 13.65
CA ARG A 110 4.67 4.86 14.27
C ARG A 110 3.39 4.66 15.11
N ASP A 111 2.64 5.71 15.42
CA ASP A 111 1.32 5.59 16.07
C ASP A 111 0.23 5.13 15.09
N LYS A 112 0.55 5.00 13.80
CA LYS A 112 -0.36 4.52 12.76
C LYS A 112 0.10 3.19 12.18
N LEU A 113 -0.90 2.38 11.83
CA LEU A 113 -0.73 1.25 10.94
C LEU A 113 -0.84 1.72 9.49
N ARG A 114 -0.26 0.95 8.57
CA ARG A 114 -0.24 1.22 7.13
C ARG A 114 -0.73 0.00 6.36
N LEU A 115 -1.73 0.20 5.51
CA LEU A 115 -2.21 -0.80 4.55
C LEU A 115 -1.22 -0.98 3.40
N ALA A 116 -1.35 -2.09 2.66
CA ALA A 116 -0.57 -2.33 1.44
C ALA A 116 -0.82 -1.25 0.37
N SER A 117 -1.99 -0.60 0.39
CA SER A 117 -2.31 0.57 -0.44
C SER A 117 -1.59 1.85 -0.02
N GLY A 118 -0.96 1.88 1.15
CA GLY A 118 -0.37 3.06 1.78
C GLY A 118 -1.33 3.86 2.65
N ALA A 119 -2.63 3.52 2.68
CA ALA A 119 -3.58 4.17 3.57
C ALA A 119 -3.25 3.90 5.05
N LEU A 120 -3.46 4.90 5.90
CA LEU A 120 -3.17 4.82 7.33
C LEU A 120 -4.40 4.38 8.12
N LEU A 121 -4.17 3.66 9.20
CA LEU A 121 -5.18 3.16 10.13
C LEU A 121 -4.78 3.42 11.58
N GLU A 122 -5.79 3.60 12.43
CA GLU A 122 -5.60 3.50 13.88
C GLU A 122 -5.36 2.04 14.29
N PHE A 123 -4.67 1.82 15.41
CA PHE A 123 -4.50 0.47 15.98
C PHE A 123 -5.83 -0.21 16.33
N THR A 124 -6.88 0.56 16.65
CA THR A 124 -8.25 0.07 16.86
C THR A 124 -8.86 -0.55 15.60
N GLU A 125 -8.27 -0.29 14.44
CA GLU A 125 -8.68 -0.81 13.13
C GLU A 125 -7.73 -1.88 12.57
N SER A 126 -6.86 -2.44 13.41
CA SER A 126 -5.92 -3.52 13.04
C SER A 126 -6.58 -4.71 12.32
N TYR A 127 -7.86 -4.99 12.57
CA TYR A 127 -8.62 -6.03 11.84
C TYR A 127 -8.66 -5.77 10.32
N ARG A 128 -8.66 -4.51 9.86
CA ARG A 128 -8.59 -4.15 8.44
C ARG A 128 -7.21 -4.48 7.86
N LEU A 129 -6.14 -4.19 8.59
CA LEU A 129 -4.76 -4.51 8.20
C LEU A 129 -4.60 -6.03 8.01
N CYS A 130 -4.94 -6.82 9.03
CA CYS A 130 -4.81 -8.28 9.01
C CYS A 130 -5.71 -8.92 7.95
N GLY A 131 -6.88 -8.32 7.70
CA GLY A 131 -7.87 -8.79 6.74
C GLY A 131 -7.41 -8.77 5.28
N GLN A 132 -6.35 -8.01 4.95
CA GLN A 132 -5.76 -8.00 3.60
C GLN A 132 -5.23 -9.38 3.19
N CYS A 133 -4.75 -10.18 4.15
CA CYS A 133 -4.24 -11.53 3.91
C CYS A 133 -5.13 -12.61 4.55
N HIS A 134 -5.81 -12.29 5.66
CA HIS A 134 -6.64 -13.24 6.41
C HIS A 134 -8.14 -13.03 6.19
N GLY A 135 -8.58 -13.02 4.93
CA GLY A 135 -9.99 -12.79 4.55
C GLY A 135 -11.02 -13.62 5.33
N PRO A 136 -10.84 -14.96 5.50
CA PRO A 136 -11.76 -15.77 6.30
C PRO A 136 -11.85 -15.31 7.76
N LYS A 137 -10.73 -14.90 8.37
CA LYS A 137 -10.73 -14.39 9.76
C LYS A 137 -11.42 -13.04 9.86
N LEU A 138 -11.23 -12.15 8.88
CA LEU A 138 -11.96 -10.89 8.82
C LEU A 138 -13.47 -11.14 8.70
N ARG A 139 -13.90 -12.07 7.84
CA ARG A 139 -15.31 -12.45 7.70
C ARG A 139 -15.89 -12.95 9.03
N ASP A 140 -15.19 -13.85 9.71
CA ASP A 140 -15.64 -14.40 11.00
C ASP A 140 -15.65 -13.31 12.09
N TRP A 141 -14.69 -12.37 12.05
CA TRP A 141 -14.66 -11.20 12.93
C TRP A 141 -15.87 -10.29 12.70
N LYS A 142 -16.24 -10.00 11.43
CA LYS A 142 -17.43 -9.21 11.09
C LYS A 142 -18.72 -9.90 11.55
N ALA A 143 -18.73 -11.22 11.59
CA ALA A 143 -19.83 -12.02 12.15
C ALA A 143 -19.84 -12.08 13.70
N GLY A 144 -18.89 -11.41 14.36
CA GLY A 144 -18.84 -11.25 15.82
C GLY A 144 -18.08 -12.32 16.59
N ALA A 145 -17.24 -13.12 15.93
CA ALA A 145 -16.48 -14.20 16.56
C ALA A 145 -15.59 -13.76 17.75
N HIS A 146 -15.12 -12.50 17.76
CA HIS A 146 -14.29 -11.95 18.85
C HIS A 146 -15.05 -11.06 19.84
N GLY A 147 -16.33 -10.74 19.58
CA GLY A 147 -17.12 -9.79 20.38
C GLY A 147 -18.34 -10.38 21.07
N LYS A 148 -18.71 -11.62 20.79
CA LYS A 148 -19.80 -12.31 21.48
C LYS A 148 -19.26 -13.09 22.68
N ARG A 149 -19.11 -12.43 23.83
CA ARG A 149 -19.15 -13.15 25.11
C ARG A 149 -20.62 -13.55 25.36
N THR A 150 -21.04 -14.71 24.86
CA THR A 150 -22.25 -15.34 25.40
C THR A 150 -21.92 -15.69 26.85
N GLY A 151 -22.68 -15.11 27.79
CA GLY A 151 -22.48 -15.26 29.24
C GLY A 151 -22.64 -16.68 29.75
#